data_AF-A0A958WLB8-F1
#
_entry.id   AF-A0A958WLB8-F1
#
_cell.length_a   1.000
_cell.length_b   1.000
_cell.length_c   1.000
_cell.angle_alpha   90.00
_cell.angle_beta   90.00
_cell.angle_gamma   90.00
#
_symmetry.space_group_name_H-M   'P 1'
#
loop_
_entity.id
_entity.type
_entity.pdbx_description
1 polymer ?
#
loop_
_entity_poly.entity_id
_entity_poly.type
_entity_poly.pdbx_seq_one_letter_code
_entity_poly.pdbx_strand_id
1 'polypeptide(L)'
;MKTRIFSIIALVVALVLAGILVYNIKFAIDEEKRIAKSEAIVIEKLQLIREAEKAYQEVHNRYTNNWDTLINFVENGQYPITKRSETIIELAYGADSVVVDIDTIDIIPAKEYIFIKKHDVFAADNGEFVQFFVKEGQPVRKGQKIYAMVSATTGKKVNQIAKDAGVVTKIEPTQPNSKLNKGQLLFSMREEKFDPNTDISQLAYIPLTNPPVKFDLFADRIEKNRLMVNVIEVRDIKPVDPSRKEDNEANNRKPLRFGSRTEVTTAGNWE
;
A
#
# COMPACT_ATOMS: atom_id res chain seq x y z
N MET A 1 49.00 -29.19 -41.98
CA MET A 1 47.57 -29.55 -41.84
C MET A 1 47.14 -29.87 -40.40
N LYS A 2 47.94 -30.57 -39.59
CA LYS A 2 47.56 -30.98 -38.22
C LYS A 2 47.19 -29.82 -37.26
N THR A 3 47.94 -28.72 -37.25
CA THR A 3 47.68 -27.56 -36.38
C THR A 3 46.35 -26.85 -36.67
N ARG A 4 45.94 -26.77 -37.95
CA ARG A 4 44.67 -26.15 -38.34
C ARG A 4 43.45 -26.93 -37.85
N ILE A 5 43.53 -28.27 -37.81
CA ILE A 5 42.46 -29.13 -37.31
C ILE A 5 42.27 -28.91 -35.80
N PHE A 6 43.36 -28.85 -35.03
CA PHE A 6 43.29 -28.51 -33.61
C PHE A 6 42.70 -27.13 -33.35
N SER A 7 43.07 -26.11 -34.14
CA SER A 7 42.49 -24.77 -34.02
C SER A 7 40.99 -24.74 -34.33
N ILE A 8 40.53 -25.50 -35.33
CA ILE A 8 39.10 -25.59 -35.67
C ILE A 8 38.33 -26.30 -34.56
N ILE A 9 38.84 -27.42 -34.03
CA ILE A 9 38.21 -28.13 -32.90
C ILE A 9 38.17 -27.23 -31.66
N ALA A 10 39.26 -26.53 -31.35
CA ALA A 10 39.31 -25.59 -30.23
C ALA A 10 38.29 -24.45 -30.41
N LEU A 11 38.11 -23.94 -31.63
CA LEU A 11 37.10 -22.93 -31.93
C LEU A 11 35.67 -23.47 -31.72
N VAL A 12 35.39 -24.68 -32.19
CA VAL A 12 34.08 -25.33 -31.98
C VAL A 12 33.80 -25.52 -30.49
N VAL A 13 34.78 -26.02 -29.74
CA VAL A 13 34.67 -26.18 -28.28
C VAL A 13 34.45 -24.82 -27.60
N ALA A 14 35.19 -23.78 -28.00
CA ALA A 14 35.02 -22.43 -27.46
C ALA A 14 33.60 -21.89 -27.73
N LEU A 15 33.05 -22.11 -28.92
CA LEU A 15 31.68 -21.71 -29.27
C LEU A 15 30.62 -22.49 -28.48
N VAL A 16 30.82 -23.79 -28.26
CA VAL A 16 29.91 -24.61 -27.43
C VAL A 16 29.93 -24.13 -25.98
N LEU A 17 31.12 -23.87 -25.42
CA LEU A 17 31.26 -23.35 -24.06
C LEU A 17 30.65 -21.95 -23.93
N ALA A 18 30.84 -21.07 -24.92
CA ALA A 18 30.19 -19.77 -24.96
C ALA A 18 28.65 -19.89 -24.99
N GLY A 19 28.12 -20.84 -25.76
CA GLY A 19 26.68 -21.13 -25.80
C GLY A 19 26.12 -21.63 -24.46
N ILE A 20 26.83 -22.54 -23.79
CA ILE A 20 26.46 -23.05 -22.45
C ILE A 20 26.45 -21.91 -21.42
N LEU A 21 27.46 -21.05 -21.45
CA LEU A 21 27.55 -19.92 -20.54
C LEU A 21 26.38 -18.94 -20.73
N VAL A 22 26.09 -18.56 -21.98
CA VAL A 22 24.96 -17.68 -22.30
C VAL A 22 23.63 -18.32 -21.87
N TYR A 23 23.45 -19.62 -22.09
CA TYR A 23 22.24 -20.33 -21.67
C TYR A 23 22.05 -20.31 -20.16
N ASN A 24 23.09 -20.67 -19.39
CA ASN A 24 23.01 -20.71 -17.93
C ASN A 24 22.75 -19.32 -17.31
N ILE A 25 23.40 -18.27 -17.82
CA ILE A 25 23.18 -16.89 -17.36
C ILE A 25 21.76 -16.44 -17.67
N LYS A 26 21.27 -16.68 -18.90
CA LYS A 26 19.91 -16.30 -19.30
C LYS A 26 18.86 -17.03 -18.47
N PHE A 27 19.04 -18.33 -18.26
CA PHE A 27 18.12 -19.14 -17.45
C PHE A 27 18.00 -18.60 -16.02
N ALA A 28 19.13 -18.30 -15.36
CA ALA A 28 19.12 -17.73 -14.02
C ALA A 28 18.39 -16.38 -13.96
N ILE A 29 18.66 -15.48 -14.90
CA ILE A 29 18.02 -14.16 -14.98
C ILE A 29 16.51 -14.27 -15.21
N ASP A 30 16.09 -15.16 -16.10
CA ASP A 30 14.67 -15.34 -16.42
C ASP A 30 13.91 -15.96 -15.23
N GLU A 31 14.56 -16.86 -14.48
CA GLU A 31 14.00 -17.45 -13.26
C GLU A 31 13.88 -16.43 -12.13
N GLU A 32 14.91 -15.61 -11.89
CA GLU A 32 14.86 -14.50 -10.92
C GLU A 32 13.73 -13.51 -11.25
N LYS A 33 13.56 -13.15 -12.53
CA LYS A 33 12.44 -12.30 -12.97
C LYS A 33 11.09 -12.97 -12.75
N ARG A 34 10.98 -14.27 -13.02
CA ARG A 34 9.74 -15.04 -12.79
C ARG A 34 9.39 -15.07 -11.31
N ILE A 35 10.37 -15.33 -10.45
CA ILE A 35 10.22 -15.31 -8.99
C ILE A 35 9.80 -13.91 -8.53
N ALA A 36 10.53 -12.86 -8.92
CA ALA A 36 10.22 -11.49 -8.53
C ALA A 36 8.80 -11.06 -8.95
N LYS A 37 8.37 -11.44 -10.17
CA LYS A 37 6.99 -11.18 -10.62
C LYS A 37 5.96 -11.95 -9.80
N SER A 38 6.24 -13.20 -9.46
CA SER A 38 5.34 -14.04 -8.66
C SER A 38 5.23 -13.50 -7.23
N GLU A 39 6.36 -13.12 -6.62
CA GLU A 39 6.40 -12.50 -5.30
C GLU A 39 5.67 -11.17 -5.26
N ALA A 40 5.79 -10.33 -6.29
CA ALA A 40 5.04 -9.08 -6.36
C ALA A 40 3.52 -9.31 -6.25
N ILE A 41 3.00 -10.35 -6.92
CA ILE A 41 1.58 -10.72 -6.85
C ILE A 41 1.20 -11.20 -5.44
N VAL A 42 2.06 -12.02 -4.80
CA VAL A 42 1.84 -12.49 -3.42
C VAL A 42 1.88 -11.32 -2.42
N ILE A 43 2.83 -10.39 -2.58
CA ILE A 43 2.98 -9.19 -1.76
C ILE A 43 1.74 -8.30 -1.90
N GLU A 44 1.26 -8.03 -3.11
CA GLU A 44 0.04 -7.26 -3.33
C GLU A 44 -1.17 -7.90 -2.63
N LYS A 45 -1.29 -9.23 -2.71
CA LYS A 45 -2.34 -9.98 -2.00
C LYS A 45 -2.21 -9.86 -0.48
N LEU A 46 -1.00 -9.99 0.07
CA LEU A 46 -0.73 -9.82 1.50
C LEU A 46 -0.99 -8.38 1.97
N GLN A 47 -0.67 -7.38 1.15
CA GLN A 47 -0.99 -5.97 1.43
C GLN A 47 -2.51 -5.74 1.47
N LEU A 48 -3.28 -6.34 0.56
CA LEU A 48 -4.74 -6.28 0.58
C LEU A 48 -5.31 -6.92 1.86
N ILE A 49 -4.85 -8.12 2.22
CA ILE A 49 -5.27 -8.81 3.45
C ILE A 49 -4.95 -7.94 4.68
N ARG A 50 -3.75 -7.35 4.72
CA ARG A 50 -3.32 -6.45 5.80
C ARG A 50 -4.26 -5.26 5.97
N GLU A 51 -4.61 -4.59 4.88
CA GLU A 51 -5.48 -3.41 4.94
C GLU A 51 -6.92 -3.80 5.31
N ALA A 52 -7.39 -4.97 4.89
CA ALA A 52 -8.67 -5.53 5.32
C ALA A 52 -8.70 -5.82 6.83
N GLU A 53 -7.65 -6.45 7.37
CA GLU A 53 -7.53 -6.77 8.80
C GLU A 53 -7.42 -5.51 9.67
N LYS A 54 -6.68 -4.49 9.21
CA LYS A 54 -6.63 -3.19 9.90
C LYS A 54 -8.00 -2.51 9.93
N ALA A 55 -8.70 -2.47 8.79
CA ALA A 55 -10.05 -1.91 8.74
C ALA A 55 -11.01 -2.70 9.64
N TYR A 56 -10.91 -4.04 9.67
CA TYR A 56 -11.71 -4.87 10.56
C TYR A 56 -11.41 -4.59 12.04
N GLN A 57 -10.13 -4.45 12.39
CA GLN A 57 -9.67 -4.13 13.74
C GLN A 57 -10.15 -2.77 14.22
N GLU A 58 -10.13 -1.74 13.37
CA GLU A 58 -10.62 -0.41 13.71
C GLU A 58 -12.12 -0.42 14.05
N VAL A 59 -12.91 -1.26 13.36
CA VAL A 59 -14.36 -1.39 13.60
C VAL A 59 -14.67 -2.29 14.80
N HIS A 60 -13.96 -3.42 14.96
CA HIS A 60 -14.29 -4.46 15.94
C HIS A 60 -13.36 -4.52 17.15
N ASN A 61 -12.36 -3.63 17.21
CA ASN A 61 -11.30 -3.60 18.24
C ASN A 61 -10.47 -4.89 18.37
N ARG A 62 -10.46 -5.73 17.33
CA ARG A 62 -9.68 -6.98 17.23
C ARG A 62 -9.49 -7.41 15.79
N TYR A 63 -8.42 -8.14 15.50
CA TYR A 63 -8.26 -8.85 14.23
C TYR A 63 -9.17 -10.09 14.17
N THR A 64 -9.40 -10.62 12.97
CA THR A 64 -10.10 -11.90 12.79
C THR A 64 -9.10 -13.00 12.40
N ASN A 65 -9.31 -14.21 12.91
CA ASN A 65 -8.57 -15.40 12.48
C ASN A 65 -9.40 -16.28 11.53
N ASN A 66 -10.55 -15.78 11.08
CA ASN A 66 -11.49 -16.49 10.23
C ASN A 66 -11.64 -15.78 8.88
N TRP A 67 -11.30 -16.50 7.81
CA TRP A 67 -11.36 -16.01 6.43
C TRP A 67 -12.76 -15.62 5.97
N ASP A 68 -13.80 -16.38 6.32
CA ASP A 68 -15.17 -16.09 5.89
C ASP A 68 -15.67 -14.80 6.55
N THR A 69 -15.29 -14.58 7.81
CA THR A 69 -15.57 -13.32 8.53
C THR A 69 -14.88 -12.14 7.87
N LEU A 70 -13.59 -12.29 7.51
CA LEU A 70 -12.84 -11.23 6.83
C LEU A 70 -13.42 -10.93 5.44
N ILE A 71 -13.68 -11.96 4.64
CA ILE A 71 -14.25 -11.84 3.30
C ILE A 71 -15.62 -11.14 3.36
N ASN A 72 -16.50 -11.58 4.24
CA ASN A 72 -17.82 -10.96 4.39
C ASN A 72 -17.72 -9.50 4.85
N PHE A 73 -16.76 -9.16 5.72
CA PHE A 73 -16.54 -7.77 6.10
C PHE A 73 -16.06 -6.93 4.92
N VAL A 74 -15.14 -7.42 4.10
CA VAL A 74 -14.67 -6.68 2.93
C VAL A 74 -15.79 -6.50 1.91
N GLU A 75 -16.61 -7.52 1.66
CA GLU A 75 -17.67 -7.45 0.64
C GLU A 75 -18.90 -6.66 1.08
N ASN A 76 -19.38 -6.90 2.30
CA ASN A 76 -20.68 -6.42 2.77
C ASN A 76 -20.59 -5.53 4.01
N GLY A 77 -19.41 -5.41 4.61
CA GLY A 77 -19.19 -4.63 5.82
C GLY A 77 -19.22 -3.13 5.58
N GLN A 78 -19.38 -2.41 6.68
CA GLN A 78 -19.38 -0.95 6.72
C GLN A 78 -18.22 -0.47 7.58
N TYR A 79 -17.70 0.70 7.24
CA TYR A 79 -16.62 1.36 7.95
C TYR A 79 -17.07 2.79 8.35
N PRO A 80 -17.13 3.11 9.65
CA PRO A 80 -17.48 4.44 10.13
C PRO A 80 -16.25 5.35 10.08
N ILE A 81 -16.36 6.48 9.38
CA ILE A 81 -15.36 7.53 9.40
C ILE A 81 -15.58 8.36 10.66
N THR A 82 -14.72 8.18 11.66
CA THR A 82 -14.81 8.90 12.94
C THR A 82 -13.90 10.11 12.99
N LYS A 83 -14.35 11.20 13.62
CA LYS A 83 -13.52 12.35 13.98
C LYS A 83 -13.42 12.48 15.49
N ARG A 84 -12.18 12.60 15.95
CA ARG A 84 -11.85 12.86 17.35
C ARG A 84 -11.60 14.35 17.54
N SER A 85 -12.33 14.97 18.45
CA SER A 85 -12.06 16.32 18.94
C SER A 85 -11.73 16.28 20.43
N GLU A 86 -10.77 17.11 20.85
CA GLU A 86 -10.36 17.22 22.25
C GLU A 86 -10.68 18.63 22.75
N THR A 87 -11.47 18.73 23.81
CA THR A 87 -11.80 19.98 24.49
C THR A 87 -11.09 20.00 25.83
N ILE A 88 -10.18 20.96 26.02
CA ILE A 88 -9.49 21.16 27.29
C ILE A 88 -10.34 22.07 28.15
N ILE A 89 -10.74 21.58 29.32
CA ILE A 89 -11.49 22.32 30.33
C ILE A 89 -10.57 22.55 31.52
N GLU A 90 -10.32 23.82 31.85
CA GLU A 90 -9.54 24.20 33.02
C GLU A 90 -10.42 24.06 34.27
N LEU A 91 -10.02 23.17 35.18
CA LEU A 91 -10.73 22.91 36.43
C LEU A 91 -10.39 23.99 37.47
N ALA A 92 -11.34 24.29 38.36
CA ALA A 92 -11.28 25.39 39.32
C ALA A 92 -10.05 25.38 40.28
N TYR A 93 -9.33 24.26 40.36
CA TYR A 93 -8.12 24.10 41.16
C TYR A 93 -6.83 24.10 40.32
N GLY A 94 -6.89 24.58 39.06
CA GLY A 94 -5.73 24.78 38.18
C GLY A 94 -5.24 23.51 37.48
N ALA A 95 -6.11 22.51 37.30
CA ALA A 95 -5.79 21.28 36.56
C ALA A 95 -6.57 21.22 35.24
N ASP A 96 -5.97 20.64 34.20
CA ASP A 96 -6.63 20.48 32.91
C ASP A 96 -7.40 19.14 32.84
N SER A 97 -8.65 19.19 32.39
CA SER A 97 -9.44 18.03 32.00
C SER A 97 -9.61 18.00 30.49
N VAL A 98 -9.18 16.92 29.85
CA VAL A 98 -9.37 16.73 28.40
C VAL A 98 -10.61 15.87 28.16
N VAL A 99 -11.65 16.47 27.61
CA VAL A 99 -12.83 15.74 27.13
C VAL A 99 -12.59 15.38 25.67
N VAL A 100 -12.62 14.09 25.37
CA VAL A 100 -12.45 13.57 24.01
C VAL A 100 -13.82 13.16 23.48
N ASP A 101 -14.31 13.89 22.49
CA ASP A 101 -15.55 13.58 21.78
C ASP A 101 -15.19 12.86 20.47
N ILE A 102 -15.77 11.68 20.25
CA ILE A 102 -15.62 10.91 19.02
C ILE A 102 -16.98 10.88 18.33
N ASP A 103 -17.06 11.51 17.17
CA ASP A 103 -18.27 11.56 16.36
C ASP A 103 -18.10 10.79 15.06
N THR A 104 -19.16 10.15 14.58
CA THR A 104 -19.18 9.46 13.28
C THR A 104 -19.64 10.44 12.22
N ILE A 105 -18.74 10.81 11.31
CA ILE A 105 -19.04 11.76 10.23
C ILE A 105 -19.82 11.09 9.11
N ASP A 106 -19.41 9.87 8.75
CA ASP A 106 -19.95 9.17 7.59
C ASP A 106 -19.77 7.66 7.76
N ILE A 107 -20.54 6.88 7.02
CA ILE A 107 -20.45 5.42 6.98
C ILE A 107 -20.30 5.01 5.52
N ILE A 108 -19.15 4.43 5.19
CA ILE A 108 -18.84 3.98 3.82
C ILE A 108 -18.70 2.45 3.77
N PRO A 109 -18.83 1.83 2.59
CA PRO A 109 -18.51 0.41 2.44
C PRO A 109 -17.05 0.11 2.82
N ALA A 110 -16.81 -0.99 3.54
CA ALA A 110 -15.45 -1.38 3.93
C ALA A 110 -14.54 -1.57 2.71
N LYS A 111 -15.06 -2.14 1.61
CA LYS A 111 -14.34 -2.24 0.34
C LYS A 111 -13.85 -0.87 -0.16
N GLU A 112 -14.68 0.16 -0.11
CA GLU A 112 -14.30 1.50 -0.56
C GLU A 112 -13.11 2.03 0.26
N TYR A 113 -13.18 1.92 1.59
CA TYR A 113 -12.11 2.35 2.49
C TYR A 113 -10.79 1.62 2.22
N ILE A 114 -10.85 0.30 2.00
CA ILE A 114 -9.67 -0.53 1.80
C ILE A 114 -9.01 -0.25 0.44
N PHE A 115 -9.83 -0.08 -0.61
CA PHE A 115 -9.39 0.02 -2.01
C PHE A 115 -9.06 1.44 -2.44
N ILE A 116 -9.69 2.45 -1.85
CA ILE A 116 -9.57 3.84 -2.32
C ILE A 116 -8.84 4.69 -1.29
N LYS A 117 -7.77 5.33 -1.71
CA LYS A 117 -7.12 6.41 -0.95
C LYS A 117 -7.56 7.76 -1.51
N LYS A 118 -8.22 8.56 -0.67
CA LYS A 118 -8.61 9.94 -1.00
C LYS A 118 -7.45 10.88 -0.72
N HIS A 119 -7.19 11.79 -1.66
CA HIS A 119 -6.12 12.78 -1.59
C HIS A 119 -6.72 14.16 -1.80
N ASP A 120 -6.68 14.99 -0.78
CA ASP A 120 -7.12 16.38 -0.88
C ASP A 120 -5.95 17.29 -1.21
N VAL A 121 -6.14 18.14 -2.22
CA VAL A 121 -5.16 19.12 -2.64
C VAL A 121 -5.59 20.49 -2.14
N PHE A 122 -4.78 21.01 -1.21
CA PHE A 122 -4.99 22.31 -0.59
C PHE A 122 -4.08 23.37 -1.19
N ALA A 123 -4.51 24.63 -1.10
CA ALA A 123 -3.69 25.79 -1.43
C ALA A 123 -2.44 25.84 -0.54
N ALA A 124 -1.26 25.83 -1.15
CA ALA A 124 0.02 25.79 -0.45
C ALA A 124 0.37 27.08 0.33
N ASP A 125 -0.18 28.22 -0.09
CA ASP A 125 0.08 29.54 0.50
C ASP A 125 -1.15 30.45 0.32
N ASN A 126 -1.14 31.59 1.00
CA ASN A 126 -2.04 32.70 0.69
C ASN A 126 -1.63 33.31 -0.66
N GLY A 127 -2.58 33.82 -1.45
CA GLY A 127 -2.24 34.43 -2.73
C GLY A 127 -3.42 34.56 -3.69
N GLU A 128 -3.12 34.59 -4.97
CA GLU A 128 -4.11 34.65 -6.04
C GLU A 128 -4.05 33.39 -6.91
N PHE A 129 -5.20 32.76 -7.15
CA PHE A 129 -5.32 31.62 -8.04
C PHE A 129 -5.08 32.05 -9.49
N VAL A 130 -4.32 31.26 -10.24
CA VAL A 130 -4.12 31.52 -11.68
C VAL A 130 -4.95 30.56 -12.52
N GLN A 131 -4.69 29.25 -12.42
CA GLN A 131 -5.39 28.22 -13.20
C GLN A 131 -5.12 26.82 -12.65
N PHE A 132 -6.02 25.88 -12.97
CA PHE A 132 -5.76 24.45 -12.86
C PHE A 132 -5.06 23.94 -14.13
N PHE A 133 -4.15 23.00 -13.97
CA PHE A 133 -3.52 22.25 -15.06
C PHE A 133 -4.16 20.86 -15.26
N VAL A 134 -5.16 20.54 -14.43
CA VAL A 134 -5.88 19.28 -14.41
C VAL A 134 -7.37 19.51 -14.56
N LYS A 135 -8.09 18.48 -14.99
CA LYS A 135 -9.55 18.47 -15.14
C LYS A 135 -10.14 17.30 -14.36
N GLU A 136 -11.42 17.39 -14.01
CA GLU A 136 -12.15 16.26 -13.42
C GLU A 136 -12.09 15.02 -14.34
N GLY A 137 -11.90 13.85 -13.73
CA GLY A 137 -11.70 12.59 -14.42
C GLY A 137 -10.28 12.36 -14.97
N GLN A 138 -9.38 13.35 -14.90
CA GLN A 138 -8.03 13.21 -15.44
C GLN A 138 -7.11 12.40 -14.50
N PRO A 139 -6.34 11.42 -15.01
CA PRO A 139 -5.27 10.79 -14.25
C PRO A 139 -4.08 11.73 -14.08
N VAL A 140 -3.56 11.78 -12.86
CA VAL A 140 -2.44 12.62 -12.41
C VAL A 140 -1.33 11.70 -11.89
N ARG A 141 -0.10 11.98 -12.31
CA ARG A 141 1.10 11.30 -11.80
C ARG A 141 1.79 12.17 -10.76
N LYS A 142 2.46 11.53 -9.80
CA LYS A 142 3.35 12.23 -8.86
C LYS A 142 4.36 13.10 -9.62
N GLY A 143 4.50 14.35 -9.20
CA GLY A 143 5.37 15.36 -9.83
C GLY A 143 4.72 16.14 -10.99
N GLN A 144 3.52 15.77 -11.45
CA GLN A 144 2.80 16.51 -12.50
C GLN A 144 2.31 17.86 -11.97
N LYS A 145 2.37 18.91 -12.80
CA LYS A 145 1.79 20.23 -12.45
C LYS A 145 0.27 20.12 -12.29
N ILE A 146 -0.25 20.70 -11.23
CA ILE A 146 -1.67 20.58 -10.85
C ILE A 146 -2.41 21.92 -10.85
N TYR A 147 -1.82 22.96 -10.29
CA TYR A 147 -2.36 24.31 -10.35
C TYR A 147 -1.25 25.35 -10.26
N ALA A 148 -1.55 26.58 -10.65
CA ALA A 148 -0.68 27.74 -10.49
C ALA A 148 -1.32 28.79 -9.60
N MET A 149 -0.51 29.46 -8.81
CA MET A 149 -0.92 30.61 -7.99
C MET A 149 0.18 31.66 -7.96
N VAL A 150 -0.16 32.91 -7.64
CA VAL A 150 0.80 33.94 -7.23
C VAL A 150 0.88 33.90 -5.71
N SER A 151 2.03 33.55 -5.14
CA SER A 151 2.21 33.47 -3.67
C SER A 151 2.29 34.88 -3.08
N ALA A 152 1.50 35.14 -2.04
CA ALA A 152 1.54 36.40 -1.31
C ALA A 152 2.89 36.60 -0.58
N THR A 153 3.51 35.51 -0.14
CA THR A 153 4.82 35.55 0.56
C THR A 153 5.95 35.98 -0.37
N THR A 154 5.96 35.47 -1.60
CA THR A 154 7.08 35.69 -2.54
C THR A 154 6.77 36.71 -3.64
N GLY A 155 5.49 37.03 -3.85
CA GLY A 155 5.00 37.84 -4.97
C GLY A 155 5.17 37.17 -6.34
N LYS A 156 5.63 35.92 -6.40
CA LYS A 156 5.95 35.21 -7.67
C LYS A 156 4.88 34.19 -8.01
N LYS A 157 4.69 33.99 -9.32
CA LYS A 157 3.90 32.87 -9.85
C LYS A 157 4.64 31.56 -9.60
N VAL A 158 3.97 30.64 -8.91
CA VAL A 158 4.47 29.29 -8.60
C VAL A 158 3.53 28.24 -9.18
N ASN A 159 4.12 27.17 -9.72
CA ASN A 159 3.38 26.00 -10.17
C ASN A 159 3.50 24.93 -9.08
N GLN A 160 2.37 24.48 -8.55
CA GLN A 160 2.35 23.35 -7.63
C GLN A 160 2.32 22.04 -8.40
N ILE A 161 2.94 21.03 -7.81
CA ILE A 161 3.04 19.68 -8.35
C ILE A 161 2.31 18.68 -7.45
N ALA A 162 1.76 17.63 -8.05
CA ALA A 162 1.10 16.56 -7.34
C ALA A 162 2.11 15.81 -6.46
N LYS A 163 1.81 15.67 -5.17
CA LYS A 163 2.61 14.84 -4.25
C LYS A 163 2.30 13.35 -4.37
N ASP A 164 1.09 13.05 -4.82
CA ASP A 164 0.52 11.73 -4.94
C ASP A 164 -0.05 11.53 -6.35
N ALA A 165 -0.15 10.27 -6.78
CA ALA A 165 -0.83 9.91 -8.02
C ALA A 165 -2.32 9.65 -7.76
N GLY A 166 -3.15 9.77 -8.78
CA GLY A 166 -4.58 9.49 -8.66
C GLY A 166 -5.39 10.05 -9.80
N VAL A 167 -6.71 9.87 -9.76
CA VAL A 167 -7.66 10.47 -10.69
C VAL A 167 -8.36 11.62 -9.99
N VAL A 168 -8.41 12.79 -10.63
CA VAL A 168 -9.13 13.95 -10.10
C VAL A 168 -10.62 13.64 -10.04
N THR A 169 -11.23 13.72 -8.86
CA THR A 169 -12.64 13.39 -8.66
C THR A 169 -13.52 14.63 -8.68
N LYS A 170 -13.07 15.73 -8.06
CA LYS A 170 -13.85 16.95 -7.92
C LYS A 170 -12.92 18.15 -7.85
N ILE A 171 -13.20 19.20 -8.61
CA ILE A 171 -12.49 20.48 -8.54
C ILE A 171 -13.43 21.53 -7.95
N GLU A 172 -13.01 22.21 -6.90
CA GLU A 172 -13.78 23.30 -6.30
C GLU A 172 -13.80 24.52 -7.24
N PRO A 173 -14.98 25.16 -7.42
CA PRO A 173 -15.14 26.27 -8.35
C PRO A 173 -14.25 27.45 -7.94
N THR A 174 -13.17 27.66 -8.69
CA THR A 174 -12.17 28.69 -8.42
C THR A 174 -11.88 29.47 -9.69
N GLN A 175 -12.17 30.78 -9.67
CA GLN A 175 -11.96 31.66 -10.83
C GLN A 175 -10.54 32.23 -10.84
N PRO A 176 -9.93 32.48 -12.01
CA PRO A 176 -8.66 33.20 -12.11
C PRO A 176 -8.69 34.52 -11.35
N ASN A 177 -7.58 34.85 -10.67
CA ASN A 177 -7.39 36.02 -9.80
C ASN A 177 -8.23 36.02 -8.51
N SER A 178 -8.94 34.93 -8.19
CA SER A 178 -9.57 34.80 -6.87
C SER A 178 -8.52 34.66 -5.78
N LYS A 179 -8.80 35.23 -4.61
CA LYS A 179 -7.94 35.10 -3.44
C LYS A 179 -7.98 33.66 -2.92
N LEU A 180 -6.80 33.10 -2.67
CA LEU A 180 -6.60 31.82 -2.02
C LEU A 180 -6.10 32.02 -0.60
N ASN A 181 -6.67 31.25 0.33
CA ASN A 181 -6.15 31.10 1.67
C ASN A 181 -5.34 29.81 1.77
N LYS A 182 -4.20 29.86 2.45
CA LYS A 182 -3.38 28.67 2.73
C LYS A 182 -4.23 27.62 3.45
N GLY A 183 -4.20 26.39 2.95
CA GLY A 183 -5.00 25.28 3.47
C GLY A 183 -6.44 25.22 2.92
N GLN A 184 -6.85 26.13 2.03
CA GLN A 184 -8.13 26.03 1.33
C GLN A 184 -8.13 24.81 0.40
N LEU A 185 -9.19 24.00 0.47
CA LEU A 185 -9.39 22.87 -0.45
C LEU A 185 -9.60 23.39 -1.88
N LEU A 186 -8.84 22.85 -2.83
CA LEU A 186 -8.94 23.20 -4.24
C LEU A 186 -9.54 22.09 -5.07
N PHE A 187 -9.12 20.85 -4.86
CA PHE A 187 -9.69 19.69 -5.51
C PHE A 187 -9.33 18.41 -4.75
N SER A 188 -10.09 17.36 -4.98
CA SER A 188 -9.85 16.03 -4.44
C SER A 188 -9.45 15.09 -5.58
N MET A 189 -8.60 14.14 -5.25
CA MET A 189 -8.22 13.01 -6.10
C MET A 189 -8.49 11.72 -5.36
N ARG A 190 -8.62 10.63 -6.12
CA ARG A 190 -8.65 9.28 -5.57
C ARG A 190 -7.59 8.41 -6.22
N GLU A 191 -6.94 7.59 -5.42
CA GLU A 191 -5.99 6.57 -5.86
C GLU A 191 -6.60 5.20 -5.56
N GLU A 192 -6.68 4.35 -6.58
CA GLU A 192 -7.06 2.94 -6.41
C GLU A 192 -5.82 2.18 -5.91
N LYS A 193 -5.82 1.76 -4.65
CA LYS A 193 -4.72 1.00 -4.01
C LYS A 193 -4.63 -0.43 -4.53
N PHE A 194 -5.77 -1.00 -4.93
CA PHE A 194 -5.91 -2.37 -5.41
C PHE A 194 -6.88 -2.37 -6.61
N ASP A 195 -6.79 -3.38 -7.48
CA ASP A 195 -7.72 -3.51 -8.62
C ASP A 195 -9.17 -3.62 -8.12
N PRO A 196 -10.08 -2.70 -8.48
CA PRO A 196 -11.49 -2.74 -8.06
C PRO A 196 -12.22 -4.05 -8.39
N ASN A 197 -11.75 -4.76 -9.42
CA ASN A 197 -12.30 -6.04 -9.89
C ASN A 197 -11.70 -7.26 -9.18
N THR A 198 -10.83 -7.07 -8.19
CA THR A 198 -10.27 -8.16 -7.40
C THR A 198 -11.39 -9.01 -6.81
N ASP A 199 -11.31 -10.32 -7.05
CA ASP A 199 -12.21 -11.32 -6.45
C ASP A 199 -11.84 -11.53 -4.96
N ILE A 200 -12.74 -11.08 -4.09
CA ILE A 200 -12.56 -11.12 -2.64
C ILE A 200 -12.80 -12.53 -2.10
N SER A 201 -13.59 -13.37 -2.78
CA SER A 201 -13.79 -14.77 -2.38
C SER A 201 -12.47 -15.56 -2.36
N GLN A 202 -11.49 -15.13 -3.16
CA GLN A 202 -10.16 -15.71 -3.25
C GLN A 202 -9.15 -15.08 -2.29
N LEU A 203 -9.59 -14.27 -1.31
CA LEU A 203 -8.69 -13.54 -0.40
C LEU A 203 -7.76 -14.47 0.38
N ALA A 204 -8.28 -15.63 0.81
CA ALA A 204 -7.55 -16.60 1.61
C ALA A 204 -6.45 -17.35 0.86
N TYR A 205 -6.48 -17.40 -0.47
CA TYR A 205 -5.67 -18.31 -1.27
C TYR A 205 -4.38 -17.65 -1.78
N ILE A 206 -3.28 -18.39 -1.68
CA ILE A 206 -1.97 -18.01 -2.19
C ILE A 206 -2.03 -18.05 -3.73
N PRO A 207 -1.72 -16.93 -4.41
CA PRO A 207 -1.69 -16.88 -5.87
C PRO A 207 -0.75 -17.95 -6.47
N LEU A 208 -1.06 -18.39 -7.69
CA LEU A 208 -0.20 -19.29 -8.48
C LEU A 208 0.03 -20.68 -7.84
N THR A 209 -0.83 -21.12 -6.92
CA THR A 209 -0.77 -22.45 -6.33
C THR A 209 -1.78 -23.41 -6.97
N ASN A 210 -1.31 -24.61 -7.31
CA ASN A 210 -2.17 -25.73 -7.72
C ASN A 210 -1.70 -27.01 -6.99
N PRO A 211 -2.56 -27.71 -6.21
CA PRO A 211 -3.91 -27.28 -5.82
C PRO A 211 -3.88 -25.95 -5.04
N PRO A 212 -5.01 -25.22 -4.95
CA PRO A 212 -5.11 -23.98 -4.18
C PRO A 212 -4.72 -24.20 -2.72
N VAL A 213 -3.81 -23.35 -2.20
CA VAL A 213 -3.36 -23.37 -0.80
C VAL A 213 -3.73 -22.05 -0.15
N LYS A 214 -4.17 -22.07 1.11
CA LYS A 214 -4.48 -20.84 1.86
C LYS A 214 -3.23 -20.28 2.55
N PHE A 215 -3.20 -18.97 2.76
CA PHE A 215 -2.27 -18.35 3.69
C PHE A 215 -2.52 -18.88 5.11
N ASP A 216 -1.46 -18.97 5.91
CA ASP A 216 -1.56 -19.20 7.35
C ASP A 216 -1.98 -17.87 8.00
N LEU A 217 -3.13 -17.88 8.67
CA LEU A 217 -3.71 -16.71 9.34
C LEU A 217 -3.75 -16.97 10.85
N PHE A 218 -3.08 -16.11 11.60
CA PHE A 218 -3.10 -16.10 13.05
C PHE A 218 -3.57 -14.73 13.53
N ALA A 219 -4.53 -14.70 14.43
CA ALA A 219 -4.92 -13.50 15.15
C ALA A 219 -5.36 -13.86 16.57
N ASP A 220 -4.88 -13.09 17.55
CA ASP A 220 -5.20 -13.32 18.96
C ASP A 220 -5.00 -12.04 19.81
N ARG A 221 -5.40 -12.10 21.09
CA ARG A 221 -5.06 -11.11 22.11
C ARG A 221 -4.06 -11.71 23.10
N ILE A 222 -2.90 -11.10 23.20
CA ILE A 222 -1.83 -11.53 24.10
C ILE A 222 -1.57 -10.49 25.19
N GLU A 223 -1.08 -10.93 26.34
CA GLU A 223 -0.59 -10.02 27.38
C GLU A 223 0.84 -9.58 27.06
N LYS A 224 1.05 -8.26 26.93
CA LYS A 224 2.37 -7.65 26.76
C LYS A 224 2.52 -6.50 27.75
N ASN A 225 3.52 -6.59 28.63
CA ASN A 225 3.76 -5.61 29.69
C ASN A 225 2.50 -5.31 30.54
N ARG A 226 1.74 -6.35 30.91
CA ARG A 226 0.46 -6.27 31.66
C ARG A 226 -0.70 -5.59 30.92
N LEU A 227 -0.57 -5.36 29.61
CA LEU A 227 -1.64 -4.86 28.76
C LEU A 227 -2.06 -5.94 27.76
N MET A 228 -3.36 -6.12 27.58
CA MET A 228 -3.90 -6.99 26.53
C MET A 228 -3.82 -6.27 25.19
N VAL A 229 -3.09 -6.84 24.24
CA VAL A 229 -2.88 -6.26 22.91
C VAL A 229 -3.28 -7.24 21.83
N ASN A 230 -3.87 -6.73 20.75
CA ASN A 230 -4.18 -7.53 19.57
C ASN A 230 -2.90 -7.78 18.76
N VAL A 231 -2.72 -9.01 18.28
CA VAL A 231 -1.63 -9.42 17.40
C VAL A 231 -2.20 -10.16 16.20
N ILE A 232 -1.48 -10.10 15.07
CA ILE A 232 -1.85 -10.78 13.83
C ILE A 232 -0.59 -11.19 13.09
N GLU A 233 -0.62 -12.35 12.45
CA GLU A 233 0.37 -12.75 11.45
C GLU A 233 -0.36 -13.43 10.29
N VAL A 234 -0.05 -13.01 9.05
CA VAL A 234 -0.46 -13.73 7.85
C VAL A 234 0.77 -14.09 7.04
N ARG A 235 0.94 -15.37 6.72
CA ARG A 235 2.17 -15.91 6.12
C ARG A 235 1.89 -16.79 4.91
N ASP A 236 2.72 -16.61 3.89
CA ASP A 236 2.82 -17.52 2.75
C ASP A 236 3.51 -18.83 3.18
N ILE A 237 2.76 -19.94 3.14
CA ILE A 237 3.26 -21.27 3.48
C ILE A 237 3.79 -22.06 2.29
N LYS A 238 3.69 -21.52 1.08
CA LYS A 238 4.15 -22.16 -0.16
C LYS A 238 4.85 -21.12 -1.06
N PRO A 239 5.98 -20.56 -0.60
CA PRO A 239 6.69 -19.53 -1.35
C PRO A 239 7.15 -20.05 -2.71
N VAL A 240 7.01 -19.21 -3.73
CA VAL A 240 7.48 -19.51 -5.08
C VAL A 240 9.01 -19.53 -5.14
N ASP A 241 9.67 -18.69 -4.34
CA ASP A 241 11.12 -18.73 -4.14
C ASP A 241 11.49 -19.82 -3.11
N PRO A 242 12.17 -20.91 -3.52
CA PRO A 242 12.61 -21.97 -2.60
C PRO A 242 13.71 -21.51 -1.63
N SER A 243 14.34 -20.35 -1.87
CA SER A 243 15.31 -19.77 -0.95
C SER A 243 14.65 -19.22 0.32
N ARG A 244 13.33 -18.95 0.28
CA ARG A 244 12.58 -18.44 1.42
C ARG A 244 12.24 -19.53 2.43
N LYS A 245 13.05 -19.61 3.48
CA LYS A 245 12.90 -20.62 4.53
C LYS A 245 12.76 -19.97 5.91
N GLU A 246 12.02 -20.62 6.79
CA GLU A 246 11.72 -20.10 8.13
C GLU A 246 12.99 -19.98 9.00
N ASP A 247 13.97 -20.85 8.78
CA ASP A 247 15.27 -20.89 9.46
C ASP A 247 16.24 -19.78 9.02
N ASN A 248 15.91 -19.02 7.96
CA ASN A 248 16.73 -17.87 7.55
C ASN A 248 16.82 -16.82 8.67
N GLU A 249 18.04 -16.35 8.96
CA GLU A 249 18.29 -15.30 9.96
C GLU A 249 17.69 -13.95 9.53
N ALA A 250 17.90 -13.58 8.26
CA ALA A 250 17.40 -12.32 7.72
C ALA A 250 15.88 -12.40 7.48
N ASN A 251 15.13 -11.50 8.12
CA ASN A 251 13.66 -11.49 8.05
C ASN A 251 13.12 -11.36 6.62
N ASN A 252 13.78 -10.57 5.77
CA ASN A 252 13.42 -10.39 4.37
C ASN A 252 13.69 -11.62 3.48
N ARG A 253 14.41 -12.62 4.00
CA ARG A 253 14.60 -13.92 3.35
C ARG A 253 13.69 -15.00 3.91
N LYS A 254 12.88 -14.74 4.94
CA LYS A 254 11.86 -15.69 5.39
C LYS A 254 10.69 -15.74 4.40
N PRO A 255 9.79 -16.74 4.49
CA PRO A 255 8.53 -16.74 3.76
C PRO A 255 7.78 -15.41 3.96
N LEU A 256 7.20 -14.89 2.88
CA LEU A 256 6.53 -13.60 2.87
C LEU A 256 5.42 -13.57 3.91
N ARG A 257 5.41 -12.53 4.74
CA ARG A 257 4.42 -12.37 5.81
C ARG A 257 4.28 -10.92 6.21
N PHE A 258 3.17 -10.58 6.84
CA PHE A 258 3.07 -9.38 7.65
C PHE A 258 2.63 -9.70 9.06
N GLY A 259 2.96 -8.77 9.95
CA GLY A 259 2.61 -8.84 11.36
C GLY A 259 3.50 -9.80 12.16
N SER A 260 3.09 -10.09 13.37
CA SER A 260 3.78 -10.95 14.31
C SER A 260 2.79 -11.57 15.29
N ARG A 261 3.07 -12.80 15.73
CA ARG A 261 2.28 -13.47 16.78
C ARG A 261 2.60 -12.94 18.19
N THR A 262 3.70 -12.21 18.36
CA THR A 262 4.22 -11.78 19.67
C THR A 262 4.39 -10.27 19.78
N GLU A 263 4.28 -9.54 18.67
CA GLU A 263 4.47 -8.10 18.61
C GLU A 263 3.29 -7.42 17.95
N VAL A 264 2.96 -6.23 18.47
CA VAL A 264 1.91 -5.37 17.89
C VAL A 264 2.49 -4.68 16.67
N THR A 265 2.41 -5.35 15.53
CA THR A 265 2.88 -4.84 14.25
C THR A 265 2.04 -5.42 13.12
N THR A 266 1.93 -4.66 12.04
CA THR A 266 1.39 -5.10 10.74
C THR A 266 2.43 -4.91 9.63
N ALA A 267 3.70 -4.70 9.99
CA ALA A 267 4.78 -4.52 9.02
C ALA A 267 4.99 -5.80 8.20
N GLY A 268 5.28 -5.63 6.92
CA GLY A 268 5.61 -6.74 6.02
C GLY A 268 7.11 -6.99 6.00
N ASN A 269 7.55 -8.23 5.78
CA ASN A 269 8.99 -8.52 5.63
C ASN A 269 9.55 -8.20 4.23
N TRP A 270 8.77 -7.54 3.38
CA TRP A 270 9.16 -7.04 2.05
C TRP A 270 9.42 -5.52 2.03
N GLU A 271 9.24 -4.84 3.16
CA GLU A 271 9.49 -3.41 3.36
C GLU A 271 10.97 -3.16 3.70
#